data_AF-A0A1L5NS62-F1
#
_entry.id   AF-A0A1L5NS62-F1
#
_cell.length_a   1.000
_cell.length_b   1.000
_cell.length_c   1.000
_cell.angle_alpha   90.00
_cell.angle_beta   90.00
_cell.angle_gamma   90.00
#
_symmetry.space_group_name_H-M   'P 1'
#
loop_
_entity.id
_entity.type
_entity.pdbx_description
1 polymer ?
#
loop_
_entity_poly.entity_id
_entity_poly.type
_entity_poly.pdbx_seq_one_letter_code
_entity_poly.pdbx_strand_id
1 'polypeptide(L)'
;MQPFDPVHSMRFGVIAVAMAFMLLEYLIGRLAHHDLYDMRETAATFGVAAGHALIRGLEAAIVALPFMLAYDHRIFDLDAGTVAGAILLFLAVDFIYYWHHRASHHIRWLWATHSVHHSPTRMNLTAALRLGWTANISGHFLFYLPLAFLGFHPFAIVAALGANLAYQFFLHTEISPRFGVLEWILNSPAHHRVHHASDVECLDKNFGGTLILFDRLFGTFAKAPDGKPLTYGLRAVAPRRIIRCASCFPNGAQ
;
A
#
# COMPACT_ATOMS: atom_id res chain seq x y z
N MET A 1 -37.13 10.13 -14.01
CA MET A 1 -36.12 10.15 -12.93
C MET A 1 -35.33 8.86 -13.05
N GLN A 2 -34.01 8.92 -13.16
CA GLN A 2 -33.16 7.74 -13.08
C GLN A 2 -33.29 7.15 -11.66
N PRO A 3 -33.44 5.82 -11.49
CA PRO A 3 -33.50 5.22 -10.16
C PRO A 3 -32.18 5.45 -9.42
N PHE A 4 -32.27 5.70 -8.11
CA PHE A 4 -31.10 5.85 -7.24
C PHE A 4 -30.30 4.54 -7.22
N ASP A 5 -29.06 4.58 -7.70
CA ASP A 5 -28.11 3.47 -7.59
C ASP A 5 -27.17 3.73 -6.38
N PRO A 6 -27.42 3.08 -5.23
CA PRO A 6 -26.64 3.32 -4.01
C PRO A 6 -25.15 2.98 -4.19
N VAL A 7 -24.81 2.01 -5.03
CA VAL A 7 -23.41 1.59 -5.25
C VAL A 7 -22.68 2.65 -6.07
N HIS A 8 -23.32 3.16 -7.12
CA HIS A 8 -22.76 4.25 -7.91
C HIS A 8 -22.57 5.52 -7.07
N SER A 9 -23.58 5.90 -6.29
CA SER A 9 -23.51 7.08 -5.41
C SER A 9 -22.42 6.94 -4.34
N MET A 10 -22.27 5.77 -3.72
CA MET A 10 -21.22 5.52 -2.73
C MET A 10 -19.82 5.65 -3.34
N ARG A 11 -19.59 5.05 -4.53
CA ARG A 11 -18.30 5.15 -5.23
C ARG A 11 -17.93 6.59 -5.55
N PHE A 12 -18.88 7.36 -6.06
CA PHE A 12 -18.67 8.79 -6.33
C PHE A 12 -18.35 9.57 -5.05
N GLY A 13 -19.09 9.31 -3.97
CA GLY A 13 -18.85 9.94 -2.67
C GLY A 13 -17.44 9.67 -2.13
N VAL A 14 -16.97 8.42 -2.17
CA VAL A 14 -15.61 8.06 -1.70
C VAL A 14 -14.54 8.79 -2.52
N ILE A 15 -14.67 8.83 -3.84
CA ILE A 15 -13.72 9.53 -4.72
C ILE A 15 -13.74 11.04 -4.43
N ALA A 16 -14.92 11.64 -4.31
CA ALA A 16 -15.07 13.06 -4.02
C ALA A 16 -14.43 13.44 -2.67
N VAL A 17 -14.61 12.62 -1.63
CA VAL A 17 -13.99 12.82 -0.32
C VAL A 17 -12.47 12.71 -0.43
N ALA A 18 -11.93 11.68 -1.08
CA ALA A 18 -10.49 11.53 -1.28
C ALA A 18 -9.89 12.73 -2.05
N MET A 19 -10.56 13.20 -3.10
CA MET A 19 -10.18 14.40 -3.86
C MET A 19 -10.21 15.67 -3.01
N ALA A 20 -11.21 15.83 -2.14
CA ALA A 20 -11.29 16.95 -1.22
C ALA A 20 -10.11 16.96 -0.23
N PHE A 21 -9.73 15.80 0.33
CA PHE A 21 -8.58 15.70 1.21
C PHE A 21 -7.24 15.93 0.50
N MET A 22 -7.07 15.42 -0.72
CA MET A 22 -5.88 15.71 -1.54
C MET A 22 -5.77 17.21 -1.84
N LEU A 23 -6.89 17.86 -2.19
CA LEU A 23 -6.90 19.31 -2.41
C LEU A 23 -6.59 20.07 -1.11
N LEU A 24 -7.16 19.65 0.01
CA LEU A 24 -6.90 20.26 1.31
C LEU A 24 -5.43 20.14 1.71
N GLU A 25 -4.81 18.95 1.57
CA GLU A 25 -3.39 18.75 1.84
C GLU A 25 -2.52 19.63 0.93
N TYR A 26 -2.84 19.69 -0.36
CA TYR A 26 -2.15 20.56 -1.30
C TYR A 26 -2.23 22.04 -0.85
N LEU A 27 -3.42 22.52 -0.50
CA LEU A 27 -3.60 23.90 -0.05
C LEU A 27 -2.85 24.18 1.26
N ILE A 28 -2.91 23.28 2.24
CA ILE A 28 -2.16 23.38 3.50
C ILE A 28 -0.66 23.45 3.22
N GLY A 29 -0.12 22.55 2.37
CA GLY A 29 1.28 22.55 1.98
C GLY A 29 1.71 23.87 1.34
N ARG A 30 0.90 24.40 0.42
CA ARG A 30 1.16 25.69 -0.25
C ARG A 30 1.15 26.87 0.74
N LEU A 31 0.20 26.90 1.66
CA LEU A 31 0.10 27.93 2.70
C LEU A 31 1.26 27.85 3.71
N ALA A 32 1.76 26.64 3.98
CA ALA A 32 2.91 26.42 4.85
C ALA A 32 4.26 26.58 4.13
N HIS A 33 4.28 26.92 2.83
CA HIS A 33 5.48 26.95 1.98
C HIS A 33 6.25 25.61 1.92
N HIS A 34 5.54 24.49 2.10
CA HIS A 34 6.09 23.14 1.94
C HIS A 34 5.83 22.62 0.52
N ASP A 35 6.86 22.07 -0.12
CA ASP A 35 6.78 21.48 -1.46
C ASP A 35 6.38 20.00 -1.39
N LEU A 36 5.11 19.76 -1.04
CA LEU A 36 4.55 18.42 -0.85
C LEU A 36 4.17 17.72 -2.17
N TYR A 37 3.97 18.46 -3.26
CA TYR A 37 3.39 17.94 -4.51
C TYR A 37 4.26 18.28 -5.72
N ASP A 38 4.64 17.24 -6.47
CA ASP A 38 5.14 17.38 -7.84
C ASP A 38 4.03 17.07 -8.85
N MET A 39 3.82 17.98 -9.81
CA MET A 39 2.73 17.84 -10.80
C MET A 39 2.95 16.69 -11.77
N ARG A 40 4.20 16.35 -12.10
CA ARG A 40 4.53 15.23 -12.99
C ARG A 40 4.28 13.90 -12.28
N GLU A 41 4.66 13.80 -11.00
CA GLU A 41 4.36 12.63 -10.18
C GLU A 41 2.85 12.46 -9.99
N THR A 42 2.13 13.55 -9.70
CA THR A 42 0.67 13.56 -9.57
C THR A 42 0.00 13.07 -10.87
N ALA A 43 0.41 13.60 -12.02
CA ALA A 43 -0.10 13.17 -13.32
C ALA A 43 0.21 11.69 -13.59
N ALA A 44 1.42 11.21 -13.26
CA ALA A 44 1.79 9.81 -13.38
C ALA A 44 0.94 8.90 -12.46
N THR A 45 0.66 9.34 -11.23
CA THR A 45 -0.25 8.65 -10.31
C THR A 45 -1.64 8.47 -10.92
N PHE A 46 -2.25 9.55 -11.42
CA PHE A 46 -3.57 9.45 -12.05
C PHE A 46 -3.54 8.66 -13.35
N GLY A 47 -2.45 8.72 -14.12
CA GLY A 47 -2.26 7.89 -15.31
C GLY A 47 -2.23 6.39 -14.99
N VAL A 48 -1.49 5.99 -13.94
CA VAL A 48 -1.47 4.60 -13.45
C VAL A 48 -2.85 4.18 -12.93
N ALA A 49 -3.53 5.04 -12.18
CA ALA A 49 -4.87 4.77 -11.67
C ALA A 49 -5.90 4.58 -12.80
N ALA A 50 -5.82 5.41 -13.85
CA ALA A 50 -6.65 5.28 -15.05
C ALA A 50 -6.36 3.96 -15.80
N GLY A 51 -5.07 3.61 -15.97
CA GLY A 51 -4.67 2.34 -16.56
C GLY A 51 -5.24 1.13 -15.80
N HIS A 52 -5.16 1.16 -14.46
CA HIS A 52 -5.77 0.15 -13.61
C HIS A 52 -7.30 0.08 -13.80
N ALA A 53 -7.99 1.23 -13.88
CA ALA A 53 -9.45 1.25 -14.10
C ALA A 53 -9.88 0.56 -15.41
N LEU A 54 -9.08 0.67 -16.47
CA LEU A 54 -9.37 0.04 -17.78
C LEU A 54 -9.28 -1.49 -17.73
N ILE A 55 -8.36 -2.04 -16.95
CA ILE A 55 -8.14 -3.50 -16.89
C ILE A 55 -8.95 -4.20 -15.79
N ARG A 56 -9.51 -3.45 -14.82
CA ARG A 56 -10.24 -4.03 -13.68
C ARG A 56 -11.36 -4.99 -14.08
N GLY A 57 -12.08 -4.69 -15.17
CA GLY A 57 -13.14 -5.56 -15.68
C GLY A 57 -12.61 -6.92 -16.16
N LEU A 58 -11.42 -6.93 -16.78
CA LEU A 58 -10.76 -8.16 -17.24
C LEU A 58 -10.24 -8.98 -16.05
N GLU A 59 -9.68 -8.33 -15.03
CA GLU A 59 -9.16 -8.99 -13.85
C GLU A 59 -10.24 -9.50 -12.90
N ALA A 60 -11.47 -8.95 -12.98
CA ALA A 60 -12.56 -9.30 -12.08
C ALA A 60 -12.85 -10.80 -12.08
N ALA A 61 -12.83 -11.46 -13.25
CA ALA A 61 -13.05 -12.91 -13.34
C ALA A 61 -11.92 -13.72 -12.70
N ILE A 62 -10.66 -13.28 -12.87
CA ILE A 62 -9.45 -13.91 -12.32
C ILE A 62 -9.51 -13.94 -10.79
N VAL A 63 -10.08 -12.89 -10.18
CA VAL A 63 -10.25 -12.81 -8.73
C VAL A 63 -11.54 -13.47 -8.27
N ALA A 64 -12.68 -13.18 -8.92
CA ALA A 64 -13.98 -13.63 -8.45
C ALA A 64 -14.12 -15.15 -8.48
N LEU A 65 -13.66 -15.82 -9.54
CA LEU A 65 -13.85 -17.27 -9.68
C LEU A 65 -13.15 -18.07 -8.57
N PRO A 66 -11.84 -17.87 -8.27
CA PRO A 66 -11.19 -18.55 -7.15
C PRO A 66 -11.85 -18.27 -5.80
N PHE A 67 -12.32 -17.04 -5.57
CA PHE A 67 -13.00 -16.69 -4.32
C PHE A 67 -14.36 -17.38 -4.17
N MET A 68 -15.15 -17.43 -5.23
CA MET A 68 -16.44 -18.13 -5.22
C MET A 68 -16.22 -19.64 -5.03
N LEU A 69 -15.27 -20.25 -5.75
CA LEU A 69 -14.93 -21.66 -5.58
C LEU A 69 -14.45 -21.97 -4.15
N ALA A 70 -13.59 -21.13 -3.57
CA ALA A 70 -13.13 -21.29 -2.21
C ALA A 70 -14.28 -21.18 -1.19
N TYR A 71 -15.20 -20.24 -1.41
CA TYR A 71 -16.37 -20.04 -0.55
C TYR A 71 -17.41 -21.16 -0.69
N ASP A 72 -17.59 -21.74 -1.87
CA ASP A 72 -18.47 -22.89 -2.09
C ASP A 72 -17.96 -24.15 -1.37
N HIS A 73 -16.64 -24.25 -1.17
CA HIS A 73 -15.97 -25.32 -0.41
C HIS A 73 -15.59 -24.91 1.02
N ARG A 74 -16.22 -23.88 1.57
CA ARG A 74 -15.87 -23.36 2.89
C ARG A 74 -16.09 -24.38 4.01
N ILE A 75 -15.28 -24.26 5.07
CA ILE A 75 -15.32 -25.13 6.26
C ILE A 75 -16.22 -24.60 7.37
N PHE A 76 -16.46 -23.29 7.44
CA PHE A 76 -17.39 -22.67 8.38
C PHE A 76 -18.33 -21.69 7.68
N ASP A 77 -19.42 -21.32 8.34
CA ASP A 77 -20.30 -20.22 7.95
C ASP A 77 -20.04 -19.03 8.88
N LEU A 78 -19.16 -18.11 8.49
CA LEU A 78 -18.76 -16.97 9.32
C LEU A 78 -19.54 -15.71 8.91
N ASP A 79 -20.40 -15.23 9.80
CA ASP A 79 -21.22 -14.04 9.56
C ASP A 79 -20.53 -12.75 10.00
N ALA A 80 -19.99 -12.01 9.02
CA ALA A 80 -19.41 -10.68 9.21
C ALA A 80 -20.43 -9.58 9.54
N GLY A 81 -21.74 -9.86 9.47
CA GLY A 81 -22.80 -8.97 9.92
C GLY A 81 -22.90 -8.89 11.45
N THR A 82 -22.38 -9.90 12.17
CA THR A 82 -22.26 -9.86 13.63
C THR A 82 -21.06 -9.02 14.07
N VAL A 83 -21.13 -8.41 15.26
CA VAL A 83 -20.00 -7.65 15.83
C VAL A 83 -18.74 -8.52 15.96
N ALA A 84 -18.90 -9.76 16.43
CA ALA A 84 -17.78 -10.69 16.59
C ALA A 84 -17.18 -11.09 15.24
N GLY A 85 -18.00 -11.41 14.24
CA GLY A 85 -17.54 -11.75 12.90
C GLY A 85 -16.86 -10.57 12.19
N ALA A 86 -17.38 -9.35 12.35
CA ALA A 86 -16.76 -8.14 11.82
C ALA A 86 -15.38 -7.87 12.44
N ILE A 87 -15.24 -7.99 13.76
CA ILE A 87 -13.95 -7.84 14.47
C ILE A 87 -12.97 -8.93 14.01
N LEU A 88 -13.42 -10.18 13.94
CA LEU A 88 -12.58 -11.30 13.49
C LEU A 88 -12.09 -11.07 12.06
N LEU A 89 -12.99 -10.67 11.15
CA LEU A 89 -12.64 -10.39 9.76
C LEU A 89 -11.67 -9.22 9.65
N PHE A 90 -11.89 -8.13 10.40
CA PHE A 90 -10.98 -6.99 10.44
C PHE A 90 -9.56 -7.41 10.86
N LEU A 91 -9.44 -8.14 11.97
CA LEU A 91 -8.14 -8.62 12.46
C LEU A 91 -7.47 -9.57 11.47
N ALA A 92 -8.25 -10.47 10.85
CA ALA A 92 -7.73 -11.44 9.90
C ALA A 92 -7.25 -10.77 8.59
N VAL A 93 -8.00 -9.79 8.08
CA VAL A 93 -7.62 -9.00 6.90
C VAL A 93 -6.35 -8.20 7.17
N ASP A 94 -6.23 -7.52 8.31
CA ASP A 94 -5.04 -6.74 8.65
C ASP A 94 -3.81 -7.65 8.85
N PHE A 95 -3.98 -8.80 9.49
CA PHE A 95 -2.93 -9.79 9.63
C PHE A 95 -2.44 -10.32 8.27
N ILE A 96 -3.37 -10.67 7.37
CA ILE A 96 -3.02 -11.11 6.02
C ILE A 96 -2.36 -9.97 5.25
N TYR A 97 -2.84 -8.73 5.40
CA TYR A 97 -2.23 -7.55 4.79
C TYR A 97 -0.77 -7.41 5.21
N TYR A 98 -0.46 -7.51 6.51
CA TYR A 98 0.92 -7.47 7.00
C TYR A 98 1.83 -8.48 6.28
N TRP A 99 1.40 -9.74 6.14
CA TRP A 99 2.19 -10.78 5.48
C TRP A 99 2.28 -10.61 3.97
N HIS A 100 1.17 -10.23 3.32
CA HIS A 100 1.15 -9.89 1.90
C HIS A 100 2.09 -8.72 1.61
N HIS A 101 2.04 -7.69 2.41
CA HIS A 101 2.86 -6.49 2.24
C HIS A 101 4.33 -6.79 2.46
N ARG A 102 4.67 -7.52 3.53
CA ARG A 102 6.03 -8.00 3.77
C ARG A 102 6.55 -8.90 2.63
N ALA A 103 5.72 -9.81 2.14
CA ALA A 103 6.07 -10.63 0.97
C ALA A 103 6.30 -9.77 -0.28
N SER A 104 5.56 -8.67 -0.42
CA SER A 104 5.69 -7.73 -1.54
C SER A 104 7.02 -6.97 -1.54
N HIS A 105 7.68 -6.83 -0.39
CA HIS A 105 9.03 -6.28 -0.26
C HIS A 105 10.13 -7.33 -0.42
N HIS A 106 9.87 -8.59 -0.10
CA HIS A 106 10.90 -9.64 -0.13
C HIS A 106 10.89 -10.55 -1.37
N ILE A 107 9.77 -10.66 -2.08
CA ILE A 107 9.63 -11.51 -3.27
C ILE A 107 9.69 -10.62 -4.52
N ARG A 108 10.72 -10.81 -5.36
CA ARG A 108 10.99 -9.97 -6.54
C ARG A 108 9.79 -9.83 -7.50
N TRP A 109 9.00 -10.89 -7.66
CA TRP A 109 7.79 -10.88 -8.49
C TRP A 109 6.71 -9.93 -7.93
N LEU A 110 6.44 -10.00 -6.62
CA LEU A 110 5.50 -9.11 -5.95
C LEU A 110 6.06 -7.68 -5.84
N TRP A 111 7.37 -7.55 -5.64
CA TRP A 111 8.03 -6.24 -5.64
C TRP A 111 7.89 -5.53 -6.99
N ALA A 112 7.92 -6.24 -8.12
CA ALA A 112 7.80 -5.61 -9.43
C ALA A 112 6.49 -4.81 -9.60
N THR A 113 5.41 -5.23 -8.94
CA THR A 113 4.16 -4.45 -8.90
C THR A 113 4.17 -3.41 -7.78
N HIS A 114 4.66 -3.80 -6.60
CA HIS A 114 4.63 -2.96 -5.41
C HIS A 114 5.62 -1.79 -5.46
N SER A 115 6.73 -1.90 -6.20
CA SER A 115 7.70 -0.82 -6.38
C SER A 115 7.10 0.40 -7.09
N VAL A 116 6.01 0.23 -7.85
CA VAL A 116 5.26 1.37 -8.42
C VAL A 116 4.74 2.26 -7.30
N HIS A 117 4.27 1.66 -6.20
CA HIS A 117 3.78 2.37 -5.02
C HIS A 117 4.87 3.10 -4.26
N HIS A 118 6.07 2.52 -4.18
CA HIS A 118 7.25 3.16 -3.58
C HIS A 118 8.01 4.11 -4.53
N SER A 119 7.54 4.29 -5.77
CA SER A 119 8.21 5.17 -6.74
C SER A 119 8.08 6.68 -6.53
N PRO A 120 7.03 7.24 -5.90
CA PRO A 120 6.96 8.67 -5.64
C PRO A 120 8.10 9.16 -4.76
N THR A 121 8.68 10.30 -5.12
CA THR A 121 9.74 10.95 -4.32
C THR A 121 9.18 11.96 -3.32
N ARG A 122 7.87 12.27 -3.42
CA ARG A 122 7.12 13.09 -2.47
C ARG A 122 6.04 12.27 -1.79
N MET A 123 5.99 12.32 -0.45
CA MET A 123 5.00 11.60 0.34
C MET A 123 3.78 12.49 0.62
N ASN A 124 2.71 12.28 -0.15
CA ASN A 124 1.44 12.99 -0.06
C ASN A 124 0.28 12.03 -0.38
N LEU A 125 -0.96 12.48 -0.18
CA LEU A 125 -2.14 11.63 -0.27
C LEU A 125 -2.37 11.06 -1.67
N THR A 126 -1.82 11.68 -2.73
CA THR A 126 -1.89 11.08 -4.08
C THR A 126 -1.02 9.83 -4.18
N ALA A 127 0.08 9.73 -3.43
CA ALA A 127 0.95 8.55 -3.44
C ALA A 127 0.20 7.27 -3.03
N ALA A 128 -0.83 7.39 -2.18
CA ALA A 128 -1.72 6.28 -1.83
C ALA A 128 -2.42 5.65 -3.06
N LEU A 129 -2.62 6.43 -4.13
CA LEU A 129 -3.26 5.98 -5.37
C LEU A 129 -2.29 5.40 -6.39
N ARG A 130 -0.97 5.47 -6.14
CA ARG A 130 0.09 4.99 -7.06
C ARG A 130 0.21 3.46 -7.01
N LEU A 131 -0.89 2.75 -7.23
CA LEU A 131 -0.95 1.29 -7.17
C LEU A 131 -0.69 0.69 -8.56
N GLY A 132 0.28 -0.21 -8.66
CA GLY A 132 0.59 -0.91 -9.91
C GLY A 132 -0.63 -1.65 -10.46
N TRP A 133 -0.87 -1.50 -11.76
CA TRP A 133 -1.92 -2.20 -12.51
C TRP A 133 -1.66 -3.70 -12.73
N THR A 134 -0.59 -4.27 -12.15
CA THR A 134 -0.25 -5.70 -12.27
C THR A 134 -0.48 -6.48 -10.98
N ALA A 135 -1.13 -5.88 -9.98
CA ALA A 135 -1.31 -6.47 -8.65
C ALA A 135 -2.04 -7.83 -8.67
N ASN A 136 -3.12 -7.94 -9.45
CA ASN A 136 -3.89 -9.18 -9.56
C ASN A 136 -3.13 -10.25 -10.35
N ILE A 137 -2.46 -9.86 -11.44
CA ILE A 137 -1.54 -10.75 -12.18
C ILE A 137 -0.41 -11.26 -11.28
N SER A 138 0.04 -10.41 -10.34
CA SER A 138 1.09 -10.76 -9.38
C SER A 138 0.59 -11.72 -8.28
N GLY A 139 -0.72 -12.00 -8.23
CA GLY A 139 -1.31 -12.95 -7.28
C GLY A 139 -1.60 -12.36 -5.90
N HIS A 140 -1.69 -11.03 -5.75
CA HIS A 140 -2.00 -10.40 -4.45
C HIS A 140 -3.28 -10.95 -3.80
N PHE A 141 -4.31 -11.22 -4.60
CA PHE A 141 -5.59 -11.73 -4.12
C PHE A 141 -5.48 -13.14 -3.50
N LEU A 142 -4.46 -13.93 -3.86
CA LEU A 142 -4.28 -15.30 -3.36
C LEU A 142 -4.04 -15.33 -1.85
N PHE A 143 -3.44 -14.28 -1.27
CA PHE A 143 -3.22 -14.16 0.17
C PHE A 143 -4.52 -14.16 0.98
N TYR A 144 -5.61 -13.70 0.38
CA TYR A 144 -6.91 -13.53 1.03
C TYR A 144 -7.88 -14.69 0.75
N LEU A 145 -7.57 -15.59 -0.20
CA LEU A 145 -8.38 -16.79 -0.47
C LEU A 145 -8.64 -17.67 0.76
N PRO A 146 -7.68 -17.86 1.69
CA PRO A 146 -7.94 -18.62 2.91
C PRO A 146 -9.13 -18.08 3.73
N LEU A 147 -9.45 -16.78 3.68
CA LEU A 147 -10.61 -16.24 4.40
C LEU A 147 -11.93 -16.70 3.79
N ALA A 148 -12.00 -16.81 2.46
CA ALA A 148 -13.18 -17.32 1.77
C ALA A 148 -13.37 -18.81 2.06
N PHE A 149 -12.28 -19.58 2.01
CA PHE A 149 -12.28 -20.99 2.37
C PHE A 149 -12.61 -21.22 3.86
N LEU A 150 -12.18 -20.33 4.75
CA LEU A 150 -12.55 -20.40 6.16
C LEU A 150 -14.05 -20.13 6.39
N GLY A 151 -14.69 -19.31 5.57
CA GLY A 151 -16.14 -19.10 5.67
C GLY A 151 -16.63 -17.67 5.58
N PHE A 152 -15.75 -16.69 5.36
CA PHE A 152 -16.18 -15.33 5.15
C PHE A 152 -16.63 -15.12 3.70
N HIS A 153 -17.81 -14.53 3.52
CA HIS A 153 -18.31 -14.23 2.18
C HIS A 153 -17.31 -13.32 1.42
N PRO A 154 -16.99 -13.60 0.13
CA PRO A 154 -16.02 -12.83 -0.65
C PRO A 154 -16.26 -11.32 -0.65
N PHE A 155 -17.54 -10.91 -0.71
CA PHE A 155 -17.91 -9.50 -0.62
C PHE A 155 -17.49 -8.84 0.71
N ALA A 156 -17.64 -9.54 1.83
CA ALA A 156 -17.23 -9.02 3.14
C ALA A 156 -15.70 -8.86 3.21
N ILE A 157 -14.94 -9.82 2.65
CA ILE A 157 -13.48 -9.74 2.58
C ILE A 157 -13.04 -8.53 1.77
N VAL A 158 -13.62 -8.32 0.59
CA VAL A 158 -13.31 -7.15 -0.26
C VAL A 158 -13.71 -5.85 0.42
N ALA A 159 -14.84 -5.80 1.12
CA ALA A 159 -15.26 -4.63 1.88
C ALA A 159 -14.30 -4.31 3.03
N ALA A 160 -13.87 -5.32 3.80
CA ALA A 160 -12.92 -5.17 4.89
C ALA A 160 -11.53 -4.74 4.38
N LEU A 161 -11.04 -5.32 3.27
CA LEU A 161 -9.81 -4.87 2.62
C LEU A 161 -9.96 -3.43 2.10
N GLY A 162 -11.11 -3.08 1.55
CA GLY A 162 -11.43 -1.71 1.13
C GLY A 162 -11.37 -0.71 2.30
N ALA A 163 -11.92 -1.08 3.46
CA ALA A 163 -11.85 -0.27 4.67
C ALA A 163 -10.40 -0.13 5.19
N ASN A 164 -9.62 -1.21 5.15
CA ASN A 164 -8.21 -1.20 5.51
C ASN A 164 -7.39 -0.28 4.59
N LEU A 165 -7.58 -0.35 3.27
CA LEU A 165 -6.94 0.56 2.31
C LEU A 165 -7.42 2.01 2.44
N ALA A 166 -8.70 2.22 2.77
CA ALA A 166 -9.25 3.56 3.02
C ALA A 166 -8.62 4.21 4.26
N TYR A 167 -8.33 3.43 5.31
CA TYR A 167 -7.53 3.91 6.44
C TYR A 167 -6.11 4.29 5.98
N GLN A 168 -5.47 3.41 5.22
CA GLN A 168 -4.10 3.60 4.74
C GLN A 168 -3.93 4.83 3.84
N PHE A 169 -4.97 5.24 3.10
CA PHE A 169 -4.95 6.49 2.34
C PHE A 169 -4.45 7.67 3.20
N PHE A 170 -4.97 7.81 4.41
CA PHE A 170 -4.62 8.90 5.33
C PHE A 170 -3.24 8.76 5.98
N LEU A 171 -2.55 7.63 5.78
CA LEU A 171 -1.17 7.43 6.24
C LEU A 171 -0.14 8.02 5.27
N HIS A 172 -0.53 8.29 4.02
CA HIS A 172 0.36 8.78 2.98
C HIS A 172 0.49 10.30 3.03
N THR A 173 1.20 10.81 4.02
CA THR A 173 1.38 12.27 4.14
C THR A 173 2.61 12.58 4.96
N GLU A 174 3.33 13.64 4.59
CA GLU A 174 4.35 14.25 5.47
C GLU A 174 3.74 15.06 6.61
N ILE A 175 2.47 15.47 6.48
CA ILE A 175 1.70 16.07 7.57
C ILE A 175 1.41 14.94 8.56
N SER A 176 2.32 14.77 9.51
CA SER A 176 2.36 13.61 10.39
C SER A 176 1.84 13.97 11.77
N PRO A 177 0.51 14.01 11.99
CA PRO A 177 -0.04 14.16 13.33
C PRO A 177 0.44 13.02 14.22
N ARG A 178 0.71 13.35 15.48
CA ARG A 178 1.05 12.34 16.50
C ARG A 178 -0.24 11.75 17.06
N PHE A 179 -0.38 10.42 17.04
CA PHE A 179 -1.54 9.76 17.65
C PHE A 179 -1.29 9.36 19.12
N GLY A 180 -0.11 9.67 19.66
CA GLY A 180 0.24 9.43 21.05
C GLY A 180 0.20 7.93 21.38
N VAL A 181 -0.53 7.56 22.44
CA VAL A 181 -0.60 6.15 22.89
C VAL A 181 -1.20 5.21 21.84
N LEU A 182 -2.01 5.73 20.91
CA LEU A 182 -2.61 4.91 19.86
C LEU A 182 -1.56 4.37 18.86
N GLU A 183 -0.38 5.01 18.76
CA GLU A 183 0.74 4.56 17.90
C GLU A 183 1.38 3.24 18.38
N TRP A 184 0.96 2.72 19.53
CA TRP A 184 1.32 1.36 19.94
C TRP A 184 0.53 0.29 19.20
N ILE A 185 -0.68 0.62 18.73
CA ILE A 185 -1.62 -0.33 18.14
C ILE A 185 -1.91 0.02 16.68
N LEU A 186 -2.16 1.30 16.39
CA LEU A 186 -2.50 1.80 15.07
C LEU A 186 -1.25 2.17 14.26
N ASN A 187 -1.30 1.88 12.96
CA ASN A 187 -0.38 2.44 12.00
C ASN A 187 -0.62 3.96 11.90
N SER A 188 0.43 4.75 11.80
CA SER A 188 0.34 6.21 11.79
C SER A 188 1.09 6.76 10.58
N PRO A 189 0.82 8.00 10.15
CA PRO A 189 1.62 8.61 9.09
C PRO A 189 3.12 8.58 9.41
N ALA A 190 3.51 8.73 10.68
CA ALA A 190 4.90 8.63 11.09
C ALA A 190 5.51 7.24 10.82
N HIS A 191 4.78 6.17 11.13
CA HIS A 191 5.22 4.80 10.87
C HIS A 191 5.27 4.49 9.37
N HIS A 192 4.24 4.92 8.63
CA HIS A 192 4.11 4.63 7.20
C HIS A 192 5.13 5.42 6.35
N ARG A 193 5.53 6.62 6.79
CA ARG A 193 6.65 7.33 6.17
C ARG A 193 7.97 6.58 6.28
N VAL A 194 8.23 5.93 7.42
CA VAL A 194 9.41 5.04 7.56
C VAL A 194 9.32 3.91 6.56
N HIS A 195 8.15 3.29 6.43
CA HIS A 195 7.93 2.24 5.45
C HIS A 195 8.25 2.68 4.01
N HIS A 196 7.84 3.88 3.62
CA HIS A 196 8.11 4.44 2.30
C HIS A 196 9.53 4.99 2.10
N ALA A 197 10.31 5.15 3.17
CA ALA A 197 11.64 5.73 3.09
C ALA A 197 12.64 4.74 2.48
N SER A 198 13.51 5.28 1.64
CA SER A 198 14.61 4.59 0.97
C SER A 198 15.93 4.65 1.75
N ASP A 199 15.92 5.33 2.89
CA ASP A 199 17.02 5.34 3.87
C ASP A 199 17.32 3.93 4.37
N VAL A 200 18.61 3.60 4.52
CA VAL A 200 19.07 2.24 4.88
C VAL A 200 18.44 1.72 6.17
N GLU A 201 18.24 2.59 7.15
CA GLU A 201 17.68 2.26 8.47
C GLU A 201 16.16 1.96 8.42
N CYS A 202 15.50 2.39 7.35
CA CYS A 202 14.06 2.30 7.16
C CYS A 202 13.63 1.15 6.23
N LEU A 203 14.59 0.53 5.53
CA LEU A 203 14.32 -0.56 4.59
C LEU A 203 13.66 -1.76 5.29
N ASP A 204 12.64 -2.32 4.64
CA ASP A 204 11.94 -3.51 5.08
C ASP A 204 11.35 -3.39 6.51
N LYS A 205 10.73 -2.24 6.81
CA LYS A 205 10.08 -1.94 8.09
C LYS A 205 8.61 -1.57 7.93
N ASN A 206 7.84 -1.72 9.01
CA ASN A 206 6.49 -1.17 9.16
C ASN A 206 5.50 -1.59 8.05
N PHE A 207 5.22 -2.89 7.92
CA PHE A 207 4.34 -3.46 6.89
C PHE A 207 2.83 -3.41 7.23
N GLY A 208 2.45 -3.04 8.44
CA GLY A 208 1.07 -3.04 8.92
C GLY A 208 0.12 -2.19 8.07
N GLY A 209 -1.14 -2.60 7.96
CA GLY A 209 -2.15 -1.85 7.24
C GLY A 209 -2.78 -0.78 8.13
N THR A 210 -3.80 -1.17 8.90
CA THR A 210 -4.39 -0.34 9.96
C THR A 210 -3.67 -0.54 11.28
N LEU A 211 -3.18 -1.75 11.56
CA LEU A 211 -2.51 -2.09 12.82
C LEU A 211 -0.99 -2.15 12.66
N ILE A 212 -0.26 -1.41 13.49
CA ILE A 212 1.21 -1.54 13.63
C ILE A 212 1.59 -2.70 14.56
N LEU A 213 0.60 -3.31 15.20
CA LEU A 213 0.77 -4.39 16.16
C LEU A 213 1.59 -5.56 15.60
N PHE A 214 1.33 -5.96 14.35
CA PHE A 214 2.02 -7.09 13.73
C PHE A 214 3.49 -6.80 13.46
N ASP A 215 3.85 -5.56 13.12
CA ASP A 215 5.25 -5.16 13.02
C ASP A 215 6.01 -5.29 14.34
N ARG A 216 5.33 -4.96 15.45
CA ARG A 216 5.91 -5.11 16.79
C ARG A 216 6.05 -6.59 17.15
N LEU A 217 5.02 -7.38 16.87
CA LEU A 217 5.00 -8.82 17.16
C LEU A 217 6.08 -9.59 16.39
N PHE A 218 6.28 -9.26 15.11
CA PHE A 218 7.19 -9.96 14.21
C PHE A 218 8.54 -9.24 14.02
N GLY A 219 8.83 -8.20 14.80
CA GLY A 219 10.14 -7.55 14.85
C GLY A 219 10.50 -6.68 13.64
N THR A 220 9.51 -6.19 12.90
CA THR A 220 9.70 -5.31 11.73
C THR A 220 9.39 -3.84 12.02
N PHE A 221 9.00 -3.51 13.26
CA PHE A 221 8.75 -2.13 13.68
C PHE A 221 10.03 -1.28 13.70
N ALA A 222 9.95 -0.07 13.15
CA ALA A 222 10.97 0.98 13.26
C ALA A 222 10.34 2.36 13.41
N LYS A 223 11.03 3.24 14.15
CA LYS A 223 10.71 4.66 14.21
C LYS A 223 11.52 5.43 13.17
N ALA A 224 11.06 6.64 12.82
CA ALA A 224 11.86 7.53 11.99
C ALA A 224 13.16 7.89 12.71
N PRO A 225 14.31 7.91 12.02
CA PRO A 225 15.57 8.39 12.59
C PRO A 225 15.43 9.82 13.11
N ASP A 226 15.98 10.08 14.30
CA ASP A 226 15.88 11.39 14.93
C ASP A 226 16.71 12.43 14.16
N GLY A 227 16.13 13.62 13.97
CA GLY A 227 16.83 14.79 13.42
C GLY A 227 17.19 14.70 11.94
N LYS A 228 16.71 13.69 11.20
CA LYS A 228 17.00 13.50 9.77
C LYS A 228 15.71 13.47 8.94
N PRO A 229 15.60 14.28 7.86
CA PRO A 229 14.53 14.11 6.88
C PRO A 229 14.62 12.75 6.18
N LEU A 230 13.47 12.12 5.93
CA LEU A 230 13.38 10.86 5.18
C LEU A 230 13.48 11.13 3.68
N THR A 231 14.12 10.21 2.96
CA THR A 231 14.24 10.22 1.49
C THR A 231 13.30 9.19 0.88
N TYR A 232 12.40 9.59 -0.02
CA TYR A 232 11.46 8.67 -0.68
C TYR A 232 11.86 8.37 -2.13
N GLY A 233 11.11 7.45 -2.74
CA GLY A 233 11.34 6.96 -4.09
C GLY A 233 12.13 5.65 -4.10
N LEU A 234 12.31 5.09 -5.29
CA LEU A 234 13.13 3.89 -5.44
C LEU A 234 14.59 4.24 -5.23
N ARG A 235 15.26 3.50 -4.34
CA ARG A 235 16.71 3.62 -4.18
C ARG A 235 17.37 3.34 -5.52
N ALA A 236 18.07 4.35 -6.06
CA ALA A 236 18.86 4.15 -7.27
C ALA A 236 19.86 3.02 -7.00
N VAL A 237 19.81 1.96 -7.80
CA VAL A 237 20.96 1.06 -7.91
C VAL A 237 22.08 1.94 -8.43
N ALA A 238 23.08 2.23 -7.58
CA ALA A 238 24.28 2.90 -8.03
C ALA A 238 24.73 2.18 -9.31
N PRO A 239 24.92 2.89 -10.45
CA PRO A 239 25.34 2.22 -11.68
C PRO A 239 26.56 1.40 -11.29
N ARG A 240 26.51 0.07 -11.55
CA ARG A 240 27.68 -0.78 -11.34
C ARG A 240 28.80 -0.06 -12.09
N ARG A 241 29.75 0.55 -11.37
CA ARG A 241 31.02 0.93 -11.98
C ARG A 241 31.53 -0.37 -12.52
N ILE A 242 31.43 -0.56 -13.84
CA ILE A 242 32.27 -1.51 -14.54
C ILE A 242 33.66 -1.02 -14.17
N ILE A 243 34.28 -1.68 -13.19
CA ILE A 243 35.68 -1.47 -12.90
C ILE A 243 36.36 -1.95 -14.18
N ARG A 244 36.64 -1.01 -15.10
CA ARG A 244 37.65 -1.24 -16.12
C ARG A 244 38.92 -1.50 -15.32
N CYS A 245 39.31 -2.76 -15.25
CA CYS A 245 40.60 -3.17 -14.71
C CYS A 245 41.66 -2.58 -15.66
N ALA A 246 42.07 -1.35 -15.39
CA ALA A 246 43.08 -0.62 -16.14
C ALA A 246 44.38 -0.61 -15.33
N SER A 247 44.90 -1.80 -15.02
CA SER A 247 46.23 -1.96 -14.43
C SER A 247 46.62 -3.44 -14.36
N CYS A 248 46.82 -4.06 -15.52
CA CYS A 248 47.60 -5.29 -15.64
C CYS A 248 48.41 -5.25 -16.94
N PHE A 249 49.36 -4.32 -17.04
CA PHE A 249 50.60 -4.55 -17.77
C PHE A 249 51.73 -3.84 -17.02
N PRO A 250 52.65 -4.58 -16.39
CA PRO A 250 53.82 -4.00 -15.76
C PRO A 250 54.78 -3.47 -16.83
N ASN A 251 55.27 -2.26 -16.59
CA ASN A 251 56.47 -1.74 -17.23
C ASN A 251 57.65 -2.69 -16.96
N GLY A 252 58.40 -3.03 -18.01
CA GLY A 252 59.80 -3.45 -17.89
C GLY A 252 60.16 -4.72 -18.67
N ALA A 253 60.82 -4.55 -19.81
CA ALA A 253 62.15 -5.11 -20.06
C ALA A 253 62.66 -4.66 -21.45
N GLN A 254 63.78 -3.95 -21.43
CA GLN A 254 64.86 -3.83 -22.42
C GLN A 254 64.51 -3.47 -23.88
#